data_AF-A0A2I0K5B1-F1
#
_entry.id   AF-A0A2I0K5B1-F1
#
_cell.length_a   1.000
_cell.length_b   1.000
_cell.length_c   1.000
_cell.angle_alpha   90.00
_cell.angle_beta   90.00
_cell.angle_gamma   90.00
#
_symmetry.space_group_name_H-M   'P 1'
#
loop_
_entity.id
_entity.type
_entity.pdbx_description
1 polymer ?
#
loop_
_entity_poly.entity_id
_entity_poly.type
_entity_poly.pdbx_seq_one_letter_code
_entity_poly.pdbx_strand_id
1 'polypeptide(L)'
;MISTLKKIRKITNKKVQLILTNKPKLVYVDPSKVVKGNIIWSDNPNDLSVQVTSPSNFKIVTPKKIMAFEDSKQRAWQWKKAIEGLQNR
;
A
#
# COMPACT_ATOMS: atom_id res chain seq x y z
N MET A 1 -6.36 8.71 0.63
CA MET A 1 -7.18 7.48 0.44
C MET A 1 -6.97 6.55 1.62
N ILE A 2 -8.01 5.93 2.17
CA ILE A 2 -7.88 4.97 3.28
C ILE A 2 -8.71 3.70 3.00
N SER A 3 -8.14 2.54 3.33
CA SER A 3 -8.85 1.26 3.25
C SER A 3 -8.33 0.27 4.29
N THR A 4 -9.22 -0.60 4.75
CA THR A 4 -8.83 -1.80 5.48
C THR A 4 -8.61 -2.91 4.47
N LEU A 5 -7.39 -3.45 4.42
CA LEU A 5 -6.92 -4.41 3.42
C LEU A 5 -6.42 -5.68 4.10
N LYS A 6 -6.26 -6.77 3.34
CA LYS A 6 -5.41 -7.88 3.77
C LYS A 6 -4.02 -7.67 3.18
N LYS A 7 -3.00 -7.66 4.03
CA LYS A 7 -1.60 -7.76 3.62
C LYS A 7 -1.25 -9.23 3.47
N ILE A 8 -0.93 -9.63 2.25
CA ILE A 8 -0.60 -11.01 1.91
C ILE A 8 0.86 -11.28 2.29
N ARG A 9 1.11 -12.38 3.00
CA ARG A 9 2.46 -12.93 3.24
C ARG A 9 2.48 -14.39 2.78
N LYS A 10 3.67 -14.98 2.69
CA LYS A 10 3.87 -16.36 2.19
C LYS A 10 3.03 -17.41 2.93
N ILE A 11 2.81 -17.24 4.24
CA ILE A 11 2.15 -18.25 5.08
C ILE A 11 0.88 -17.70 5.74
N THR A 12 0.86 -16.40 6.10
CA THR A 12 -0.27 -15.81 6.82
C THR A 12 -0.72 -14.50 6.18
N ASN A 13 -2.03 -14.27 6.22
CA ASN A 13 -2.62 -13.01 5.81
C ASN A 13 -2.93 -12.17 7.05
N LYS A 14 -2.71 -10.86 6.94
CA LYS A 14 -2.94 -9.96 8.07
C LYS A 14 -3.82 -8.79 7.66
N LYS A 15 -4.87 -8.54 8.44
CA LYS A 15 -5.70 -7.34 8.28
C LYS A 15 -4.88 -6.11 8.69
N VAL A 16 -4.83 -5.11 7.81
CA VAL A 16 -4.11 -3.85 8.01
C VAL A 16 -4.97 -2.68 7.52
N GLN A 17 -4.72 -1.49 8.02
CA GLN A 17 -5.21 -0.26 7.40
C GLN A 17 -4.09 0.31 6.53
N LEU A 18 -4.37 0.55 5.25
CA LEU A 18 -3.51 1.29 4.35
C LEU A 18 -4.06 2.71 4.19
N ILE A 19 -3.17 3.69 4.37
CA ILE A 19 -3.49 5.10 4.42
C ILE A 19 -2.53 5.82 3.48
N LEU A 20 -3.07 6.42 2.42
CA LEU A 20 -2.38 7.36 1.55
C LEU A 20 -2.74 8.78 1.98
N THR A 21 -1.73 9.55 2.40
CA THR A 21 -1.86 10.95 2.84
C THR A 21 -0.98 11.86 1.96
N ASN A 22 -0.97 13.15 2.26
CA ASN A 22 -0.11 14.10 1.57
C ASN A 22 1.31 14.10 2.16
N LYS A 23 1.44 13.91 3.49
CA LYS A 23 2.68 13.70 4.26
C LYS A 23 2.31 13.05 5.61
N PRO A 24 2.91 11.91 6.02
CA PRO A 24 3.73 10.98 5.23
C PRO A 24 2.90 10.22 4.17
N LYS A 25 3.37 10.23 2.91
CA LYS A 25 2.55 9.95 1.72
C LYS A 25 1.86 8.57 1.71
N LEU A 26 2.47 7.49 2.19
CA LEU A 26 1.81 6.17 2.29
C LEU A 26 2.24 5.41 3.54
N VAL A 27 1.27 4.93 4.31
CA VAL A 27 1.46 4.27 5.61
C VAL A 27 0.55 3.06 5.72
N TYR A 28 1.03 1.97 6.32
CA TYR A 28 0.16 0.91 6.79
C TYR A 28 0.28 0.67 8.30
N VAL A 29 -0.85 0.35 8.92
CA VAL A 29 -0.97 0.13 10.35
C VAL A 29 -1.67 -1.20 10.61
N ASP A 30 -1.22 -1.89 11.65
CA ASP A 30 -1.95 -3.02 12.19
C ASP A 30 -2.96 -2.50 13.22
N PRO A 31 -4.27 -2.58 12.96
CA PRO A 31 -5.28 -2.02 13.86
C PRO A 31 -5.33 -2.74 15.23
N SER A 32 -4.72 -3.92 15.36
CA SER A 32 -4.66 -4.67 16.61
C SER A 32 -3.51 -4.27 17.53
N LYS A 33 -2.62 -3.36 17.09
CA LYS A 33 -1.43 -2.97 17.85
C LYS A 33 -1.32 -1.46 18.00
N VAL A 34 -0.95 -1.01 19.20
CA VAL A 34 -0.61 0.38 19.49
C VAL A 34 0.82 0.66 19.03
N VAL A 35 1.03 0.80 17.72
CA VAL A 35 2.36 1.08 17.15
C VAL A 35 2.31 2.16 16.08
N LYS A 36 3.41 2.91 15.96
CA LYS A 36 3.64 3.87 14.87
C LYS A 36 3.54 3.13 13.53
N GLY A 37 2.74 3.67 12.62
CA GLY A 37 2.52 3.08 11.30
C GLY A 37 3.81 2.92 10.51
N ASN A 38 3.88 1.88 9.68
CA ASN A 38 5.03 1.63 8.81
C ASN A 38 4.87 2.47 7.53
N ILE A 39 5.82 3.38 7.29
CA ILE A 39 5.82 4.24 6.11
C ILE A 39 6.37 3.45 4.92
N ILE A 40 5.63 3.44 3.80
CA ILE A 40 6.02 2.85 2.52
C ILE A 40 6.10 3.97 1.49
N TRP A 41 7.07 4.85 1.64
CA TRP A 41 7.28 5.92 0.68
C TRP A 41 8.77 6.09 0.40
N SER A 42 9.09 6.48 -0.84
CA SER A 42 10.42 6.92 -1.24
C SER A 42 10.30 8.29 -1.90
N ASP A 43 11.23 9.18 -1.60
CA ASP A 43 11.31 10.49 -2.27
C ASP A 43 11.84 10.35 -3.71
N ASN A 44 12.49 9.23 -4.03
CA ASN A 44 12.84 8.86 -5.40
C ASN A 44 11.64 8.15 -6.08
N PRO A 45 11.06 8.72 -7.15
CA PRO A 45 9.89 8.14 -7.82
C PRO A 45 10.18 6.77 -8.45
N ASN A 46 11.43 6.45 -8.78
CA ASN A 46 11.81 5.16 -9.35
C ASN A 46 11.86 4.03 -8.32
N ASP A 47 11.91 4.36 -7.03
CA ASP A 47 12.04 3.40 -5.93
C ASP A 47 10.70 2.89 -5.40
N LEU A 48 9.59 3.36 -5.96
CA LEU A 48 8.26 2.88 -5.59
C LEU A 48 7.46 2.65 -6.86
N SER A 49 6.97 1.44 -7.06
CA SER A 49 6.04 1.14 -8.15
C SER A 49 4.84 0.36 -7.64
N VAL A 50 3.71 0.54 -8.33
CA VAL A 50 2.47 -0.17 -8.02
C VAL A 50 2.11 -1.09 -9.19
N GLN A 51 2.07 -2.38 -8.90
CA GLN A 51 1.69 -3.42 -9.86
C GLN A 51 0.31 -3.96 -9.48
N VAL A 52 -0.66 -3.86 -10.37
CA VAL A 52 -2.01 -4.41 -10.16
C VAL A 52 -2.07 -5.78 -10.84
N THR A 53 -2.50 -6.80 -10.10
CA THR A 53 -2.66 -8.18 -10.63
C THR A 53 -4.12 -8.54 -10.85
N SER A 54 -5.05 -7.90 -10.14
CA SER A 54 -6.49 -8.02 -10.36
C SER A 54 -7.22 -6.80 -9.76
N PRO A 55 -8.53 -6.60 -9.97
CA PRO A 55 -9.24 -5.45 -9.41
C PRO A 55 -9.15 -5.36 -7.87
N SER A 56 -8.91 -6.47 -7.18
CA SER A 56 -8.71 -6.52 -5.72
C SER A 56 -7.25 -6.59 -5.30
N ASN A 57 -6.35 -7.06 -6.17
CA ASN A 57 -4.99 -7.39 -5.77
C ASN A 57 -3.97 -6.45 -6.41
N PHE A 58 -3.09 -5.90 -5.58
CA PHE A 58 -1.97 -5.08 -6.02
C PHE A 58 -0.75 -5.29 -5.13
N LYS A 59 0.41 -4.91 -5.66
CA LYS A 59 1.70 -4.94 -4.99
C LYS A 59 2.30 -3.55 -5.00
N ILE A 60 2.87 -3.17 -3.87
CA ILE A 60 3.79 -2.03 -3.78
C ILE A 60 5.19 -2.62 -3.78
N VAL A 61 5.98 -2.27 -4.78
CA VAL A 61 7.35 -2.73 -4.97
C VAL A 61 8.28 -1.58 -4.62
N THR A 62 9.20 -1.83 -3.70
CA THR A 62 10.31 -0.94 -3.35
C THR A 62 11.62 -1.73 -3.43
N PRO A 63 12.80 -1.07 -3.57
CA PRO A 63 14.09 -1.76 -3.58
C PRO A 63 14.28 -2.72 -2.40
N LYS A 64 13.78 -2.33 -1.22
CA LYS A 64 13.92 -3.12 0.01
C LYS A 64 12.89 -4.25 0.12
N LYS A 65 11.69 -4.07 -0.44
CA LYS A 65 10.56 -4.95 -0.14
C LYS A 65 9.44 -4.87 -1.16
N ILE A 66 8.86 -6.03 -1.45
CA ILE A 66 7.57 -6.17 -2.13
C ILE A 66 6.49 -6.43 -1.08
N MET A 67 5.40 -5.66 -1.14
CA MET A 67 4.24 -5.82 -0.27
C MET A 67 2.98 -6.00 -1.09
N ALA A 68 2.34 -7.17 -0.92
CA ALA A 68 1.10 -7.52 -1.60
C ALA A 68 -0.12 -7.22 -0.72
N PHE A 69 -1.16 -6.70 -1.34
CA PHE A 69 -2.41 -6.32 -0.70
C PHE A 69 -3.62 -6.80 -1.49
N GLU A 70 -4.66 -7.18 -0.76
CA GLU A 70 -6.00 -7.48 -1.26
C GLU A 70 -6.99 -6.45 -0.67
N ASP A 71 -7.65 -5.69 -1.55
CA ASP A 71 -8.78 -4.82 -1.23
C ASP A 71 -10.09 -5.52 -1.61
N SER A 72 -10.87 -5.92 -0.60
CA SER A 72 -12.17 -6.55 -0.81
C SER A 72 -13.17 -5.63 -1.53
N LYS A 73 -12.91 -4.31 -1.57
CA LYS A 73 -13.70 -3.33 -2.31
C LYS A 73 -13.32 -3.24 -3.80
N GLN A 74 -12.40 -4.07 -4.28
CA GLN A 74 -11.94 -4.10 -5.67
C GLN A 74 -11.38 -2.75 -6.15
N ARG A 75 -10.57 -2.09 -5.30
CA ARG A 75 -10.04 -0.75 -5.56
C ARG A 75 -8.55 -0.69 -5.93
N ALA A 76 -7.98 -1.79 -6.44
CA ALA A 76 -6.55 -1.89 -6.71
C ALA A 76 -6.05 -0.83 -7.71
N TRP A 77 -6.82 -0.57 -8.77
CA TRP A 77 -6.47 0.45 -9.77
C TRP A 77 -6.56 1.88 -9.23
N GLN A 78 -7.51 2.14 -8.34
CA GLN A 78 -7.65 3.43 -7.66
C GLN A 78 -6.45 3.67 -6.74
N TRP A 79 -5.97 2.64 -6.05
CA TRP A 79 -4.72 2.71 -5.28
C TRP A 79 -3.52 3.05 -6.17
N LYS A 80 -3.34 2.34 -7.29
CA LYS A 80 -2.28 2.63 -8.26
C LYS A 80 -2.33 4.08 -8.73
N LYS A 81 -3.48 4.53 -9.25
CA LYS A 81 -3.67 5.90 -9.76
C LYS A 81 -3.39 6.96 -8.69
N ALA A 82 -3.87 6.74 -7.47
CA ALA A 82 -3.69 7.71 -6.38
C ALA A 82 -2.24 7.80 -5.90
N ILE A 83 -1.53 6.65 -5.83
CA ILE A 83 -0.11 6.61 -5.46
C ILE A 83 0.74 7.27 -6.53
N GLU A 84 0.58 6.87 -7.80
CA GLU A 84 1.35 7.40 -8.93
C GLU A 84 1.08 8.91 -9.14
N GLY A 85 -0.15 9.37 -8.93
CA GLY A 85 -0.48 10.79 -8.96
C GLY A 85 0.24 11.63 -7.89
N LEU A 86 0.72 11.03 -6.80
CA LEU A 86 1.53 11.69 -5.76
C LEU A 86 3.04 11.52 -5.96
N GLN A 87 3.47 10.62 -6.86
CA GLN A 87 4.87 10.50 -7.30
C GLN A 87 5.21 11.53 -8.37
N ASN A 88 4.25 11.85 -9.23
CA ASN A 88 4.40 12.83 -10.31
C ASN A 88 4.15 14.29 -9.87
N ARG A 89 4.16 14.56 -8.56
CA ARG A 89 3.97 15.87 -7.93
C ARG A 89 5.21 16.23 -7.13
#